data_AF-A0A1E4GIT8-F1
#
_entry.id   AF-A0A1E4GIT8-F1
#
_cell.length_a   1.000
_cell.length_b   1.000
_cell.length_c   1.000
_cell.angle_alpha   90.00
_cell.angle_beta   90.00
_cell.angle_gamma   90.00
#
_symmetry.space_group_name_H-M   'P 1'
#
loop_
_entity.id
_entity.type
_entity.pdbx_description
1 polymer ?
#
loop_
_entity_poly.entity_id
_entity_poly.type
_entity_poly.pdbx_seq_one_letter_code
_entity_poly.pdbx_strand_id
1 'polypeptide(L)'
;MSVTSEIRAGAPVEEIKIVVNSLYLSLEYLLGRIEAASGPEAAAEARQALIENLRSGDIDMAIMESRKTYDFVLSVAESLPVPGDRTASAH
;
A
#
# COMPACT_ATOMS: atom_id res chain seq x y z
N MET A 1 21.86 -5.61 0.33
CA MET A 1 21.45 -5.85 1.73
C MET A 1 20.10 -6.53 1.68
N SER A 2 20.02 -7.82 2.03
CA SER A 2 18.72 -8.48 2.16
C SER A 2 18.11 -8.03 3.48
N VAL A 3 17.09 -7.18 3.41
CA VAL A 3 16.25 -6.90 4.58
C VAL A 3 15.35 -8.12 4.74
N THR A 4 15.71 -9.02 5.65
CA THR A 4 14.82 -10.10 6.06
C THR A 4 13.74 -9.46 6.94
N SER A 5 12.69 -8.96 6.30
CA SER A 5 11.52 -8.41 6.99
C SER A 5 10.62 -9.54 7.47
N GLU A 6 11.11 -10.36 8.39
CA GLU A 6 10.22 -11.24 9.14
C GLU A 6 9.47 -10.35 10.13
N ILE A 7 8.17 -10.14 9.89
CA ILE A 7 7.25 -9.68 10.94
C ILE A 7 7.39 -10.69 12.07
N ARG A 8 7.74 -10.23 13.29
CA ARG A 8 7.92 -11.11 14.45
C ARG A 8 6.76 -12.10 14.52
N ALA A 9 7.06 -13.38 14.33
CA ALA A 9 6.07 -14.43 14.46
C ALA A 9 5.42 -14.36 15.85
N GLY A 10 4.09 -14.28 15.89
CA GLY A 10 3.31 -14.20 17.15
C GLY A 10 2.88 -12.80 17.59
N ALA A 11 2.99 -11.76 16.76
CA ALA A 11 2.40 -10.46 17.07
C ALA A 11 0.86 -10.59 17.24
N PRO A 12 0.26 -10.01 18.30
CA PRO A 12 -1.19 -9.92 18.45
C PRO A 12 -1.86 -9.34 17.21
N VAL A 13 -3.08 -9.79 16.92
CA VAL A 13 -3.86 -9.31 15.76
C VAL A 13 -4.03 -7.78 15.78
N GLU A 14 -4.12 -7.20 16.97
CA GLU A 14 -4.18 -5.76 17.21
C GLU A 14 -2.92 -5.04 16.72
N GLU A 15 -1.73 -5.59 16.97
CA GLU A 15 -0.47 -5.03 16.50
C GLU A 15 -0.37 -5.12 14.97
N ILE A 16 -0.82 -6.23 14.38
CA ILE A 16 -0.88 -6.40 12.93
C ILE A 16 -1.79 -5.34 12.30
N LYS A 17 -2.97 -5.08 12.88
CA LYS A 17 -3.88 -4.03 12.42
C LYS A 17 -3.23 -2.65 12.48
N ILE A 18 -2.52 -2.34 13.56
CA ILE A 18 -1.79 -1.07 13.71
C ILE A 18 -0.74 -0.93 12.62
N VAL A 19 0.04 -1.98 12.36
CA VAL A 19 1.06 -1.97 11.31
C VAL A 19 0.44 -1.76 9.93
N VAL A 20 -0.62 -2.50 9.58
CA VAL A 20 -1.30 -2.36 8.27
C VAL A 20 -1.88 -0.95 8.09
N ASN A 21 -2.55 -0.41 9.11
CA ASN A 21 -3.10 0.95 9.06
C ASN A 21 -1.98 2.00 8.93
N SER A 22 -0.86 1.81 9.64
CA SER A 22 0.27 2.74 9.55
C SER A 22 0.93 2.70 8.17
N LEU A 23 1.04 1.52 7.56
CA LEU A 23 1.53 1.36 6.19
C LEU A 23 0.59 2.03 5.19
N TYR A 24 -0.73 1.85 5.35
CA TYR A 24 -1.73 2.54 4.52
C TYR A 24 -1.58 4.07 4.59
N LEU A 25 -1.55 4.64 5.80
CA LEU A 25 -1.37 6.07 6.01
C LEU A 25 -0.05 6.60 5.45
N SER A 26 1.02 5.79 5.53
CA SER A 26 2.33 6.15 4.97
C SER A 26 2.31 6.20 3.45
N LEU A 27 1.60 5.27 2.80
CA LEU A 27 1.42 5.25 1.35
C LEU A 27 0.56 6.41 0.88
N GLU A 28 -0.53 6.71 1.58
CA GLU A 28 -1.37 7.89 1.33
C GLU A 28 -0.56 9.19 1.44
N TYR A 29 0.21 9.34 2.51
CA TYR A 29 1.10 10.48 2.68
C TYR A 29 2.11 10.59 1.53
N LEU A 30 2.72 9.47 1.12
CA LEU A 30 3.67 9.44 0.00
C LEU A 30 3.02 9.87 -1.32
N LEU A 31 1.81 9.39 -1.62
CA LEU A 31 1.06 9.83 -2.80
C LEU A 31 0.78 11.33 -2.76
N GLY A 32 0.37 11.87 -1.60
CA GLY A 32 0.20 13.32 -1.43
C GLY A 32 1.49 14.11 -1.61
N ARG A 33 2.65 13.54 -1.22
CA ARG A 33 3.97 14.16 -1.46
C ARG A 33 4.34 14.15 -2.94
N ILE A 34 4.05 13.06 -3.66
CA ILE A 34 4.24 12.99 -5.12
C ILE A 34 3.35 14.01 -5.81
N GLU A 35 2.08 14.10 -5.41
CA GLU A 35 1.12 15.07 -5.96
C GLU A 35 1.61 16.51 -5.75
N ALA A 36 2.06 16.84 -4.54
CA ALA A 36 2.58 18.17 -4.23
C ALA A 36 3.85 18.53 -5.01
N ALA A 37 4.69 17.55 -5.36
CA ALA A 37 5.98 17.78 -6.02
C ALA A 37 5.89 17.71 -7.55
N SER A 38 5.06 16.81 -8.08
CA SER A 38 5.03 16.41 -9.50
C SER A 38 3.64 16.49 -10.14
N GLY A 39 2.62 16.87 -9.37
CA GLY A 39 1.24 17.03 -9.85
C GLY A 39 0.37 15.78 -9.67
N PRO A 40 -0.96 15.94 -9.80
CA PRO A 40 -1.93 14.87 -9.54
C PRO A 40 -1.82 13.70 -10.51
N GLU A 41 -1.46 13.95 -11.77
CA GLU A 41 -1.27 12.88 -12.78
C GLU A 41 -0.13 11.94 -12.39
N ALA A 42 1.03 12.48 -12.01
CA ALA A 42 2.18 11.68 -11.58
C ALA A 42 1.88 10.85 -10.32
N ALA A 43 1.08 11.38 -9.39
CA ALA A 43 0.66 10.64 -8.22
C ALA A 43 -0.34 9.52 -8.57
N ALA A 44 -1.28 9.79 -9.50
CA ALA A 44 -2.22 8.78 -9.98
C ALA A 44 -1.49 7.65 -10.73
N GLU A 45 -0.51 7.98 -11.57
CA GLU A 45 0.36 7.00 -12.23
C GLU A 45 1.15 6.16 -11.22
N ALA A 46 1.73 6.78 -10.18
CA ALA A 46 2.45 6.06 -9.14
C ALA A 46 1.55 5.08 -8.37
N ARG A 47 0.31 5.49 -8.05
CA ARG A 47 -0.69 4.61 -7.43
C ARG A 47 -1.06 3.44 -8.34
N GLN A 48 -1.31 3.72 -9.63
CA GLN A 48 -1.67 2.68 -10.59
C GLN A 48 -0.52 1.68 -10.77
N ALA A 49 0.71 2.18 -10.91
CA ALA A 49 1.90 1.35 -11.01
C ALA A 49 2.06 0.45 -9.77
N LEU A 50 1.83 0.95 -8.56
CA LEU A 50 1.86 0.14 -7.34
C LEU A 50 0.88 -1.04 -7.43
N ILE A 51 -0.39 -0.77 -7.77
CA ILE A 51 -1.43 -1.81 -7.87
C ILE A 51 -1.07 -2.84 -8.94
N GLU A 52 -0.56 -2.38 -10.08
CA GLU A 52 -0.22 -3.26 -11.20
C GLU A 52 1.01 -4.13 -10.88
N ASN A 53 2.05 -3.58 -10.26
CA ASN A 53 3.23 -4.33 -9.82
C ASN A 53 2.89 -5.33 -8.70
N LEU A 54 1.93 -5.02 -7.83
CA LEU A 54 1.38 -6.00 -6.89
C LEU A 54 0.64 -7.11 -7.66
N ARG A 55 -0.16 -6.76 -8.66
CA ARG A 55 -0.96 -7.73 -9.43
C ARG A 55 -0.11 -8.68 -10.28
N SER A 56 0.95 -8.17 -10.90
CA SER A 56 1.88 -8.93 -11.75
C SER A 56 2.85 -9.78 -10.95
N GLY A 57 3.02 -9.48 -9.64
CA GLY A 57 4.03 -10.12 -8.79
C GLY A 57 5.42 -9.54 -8.95
N ASP A 58 5.57 -8.37 -9.59
CA ASP A 58 6.84 -7.65 -9.70
C ASP A 58 7.30 -7.10 -8.33
N ILE A 59 6.35 -6.83 -7.44
CA ILE A 59 6.62 -6.74 -6.00
C ILE A 59 6.58 -8.17 -5.46
N ASP A 60 7.74 -8.68 -5.04
CA ASP A 60 7.90 -10.05 -4.57
C ASP A 60 6.96 -10.36 -3.39
N MET A 61 5.83 -10.95 -3.73
CA MET A 61 4.82 -11.43 -2.78
C MET A 61 5.01 -12.92 -2.46
N ALA A 62 6.16 -13.53 -2.77
CA ALA A 62 6.45 -14.93 -2.41
C ALA A 62 6.39 -15.18 -0.89
N ILE A 63 6.42 -14.13 -0.07
CA ILE A 63 6.20 -14.17 1.38
C ILE A 63 4.73 -14.47 1.74
N MET A 64 3.79 -14.18 0.82
CA MET A 64 2.36 -14.34 1.04
C MET A 64 1.95 -15.77 0.69
N GLU A 65 2.27 -16.70 1.58
CA GLU A 65 2.02 -18.15 1.47
C GLU A 65 0.55 -18.54 1.14
N SER A 66 -0.39 -17.58 1.21
CA SER A 66 -1.80 -17.78 0.88
C SER A 66 -2.36 -16.71 -0.07
N ARG A 67 -3.12 -17.15 -1.07
CA ARG A 67 -3.89 -16.31 -2.00
C ARG A 67 -4.82 -15.32 -1.27
N LYS A 68 -5.39 -15.71 -0.14
CA LYS A 68 -6.27 -14.84 0.65
C LYS A 68 -5.52 -13.64 1.22
N THR A 69 -4.29 -13.84 1.67
CA THR A 69 -3.46 -12.75 2.20
C THR A 69 -3.09 -11.81 1.06
N TYR A 70 -2.73 -12.35 -0.10
CA TYR A 70 -2.50 -11.57 -1.33
C TYR A 70 -3.71 -10.70 -1.69
N ASP A 71 -4.91 -11.29 -1.75
CA ASP A 71 -6.14 -10.55 -2.07
C ASP A 71 -6.39 -9.42 -1.05
N PHE A 72 -6.08 -9.65 0.22
CA PHE A 72 -6.16 -8.63 1.26
C PHE A 72 -5.18 -7.47 1.02
N VAL A 73 -3.91 -7.74 0.74
CA VAL A 73 -2.94 -6.66 0.46
C VAL A 73 -3.31 -5.88 -0.79
N LEU A 74 -3.77 -6.56 -1.84
CA LEU A 74 -4.24 -5.90 -3.05
C LEU A 74 -5.43 -4.98 -2.74
N SER A 75 -6.39 -5.44 -1.94
CA SER A 75 -7.55 -4.62 -1.55
C SER A 75 -7.17 -3.36 -0.76
N VAL A 76 -6.12 -3.42 0.06
CA VAL A 76 -5.58 -2.26 0.80
C VAL A 76 -4.91 -1.26 -0.15
N ALA A 77 -4.17 -1.74 -1.15
CA ALA A 77 -3.56 -0.86 -2.16
C ALA A 77 -4.64 -0.21 -3.06
N GLU A 78 -5.67 -0.96 -3.44
CA GLU A 78 -6.80 -0.47 -4.22
C GLU A 78 -7.67 0.54 -3.45
N SER A 79 -7.67 0.51 -2.12
CA SER A 79 -8.40 1.50 -1.30
C SER A 79 -7.64 2.82 -1.12
N LEU A 80 -6.38 2.92 -1.54
CA LEU A 80 -5.63 4.19 -1.48
C LEU A 80 -6.38 5.29 -2.26
N PRO A 81 -6.36 6.54 -1.79
CA PRO A 81 -7.05 7.63 -2.45
C PRO A 81 -6.53 7.81 -3.87
N VAL A 82 -7.44 8.14 -4.80
CA VAL A 82 -7.06 8.51 -6.17
C VAL A 82 -6.59 9.96 -6.14
N PRO A 83 -5.30 10.24 -6.42
CA PRO A 83 -4.79 11.62 -6.40
C PRO A 83 -5.55 12.51 -7.38
N GLY A 84 -5.79 13.76 -6.99
CA GLY A 84 -6.66 14.68 -7.74
C GLY A 84 -8.17 14.50 -7.51
N ASP A 85 -8.63 13.38 -6.94
CA ASP A 85 -10.04 13.20 -6.55
C ASP A 85 -10.28 13.74 -5.14
N ARG A 86 -10.51 15.05 -5.05
CA ARG A 86 -10.64 15.81 -3.79
C ARG A 86 -11.93 15.54 -3.00
N THR A 87 -12.63 14.45 -3.28
CA THR A 87 -13.91 14.11 -2.64
C THR A 87 -13.80 13.13 -1.47
N ALA A 88 -12.64 12.50 -1.22
CA ALA A 88 -12.53 11.41 -0.23
C ALA A 88 -11.81 11.73 1.09
N SER A 89 -11.24 12.94 1.28
CA SER A 89 -10.47 13.29 2.49
C SER A 89 -11.31 13.99 3.57
N ALA A 90 -12.46 13.43 3.93
CA ALA A 90 -13.25 13.91 5.06
C ALA A 90 -13.71 12.74 5.95
N HIS A 91 -12.77 12.18 6.70
CA HIS A 91 -13.06 11.38 7.90
C HIS A 91 -12.06 11.69 9.01
#